data_AF-A0A938LIG9-F1
#
_entry.id   AF-A0A938LIG9-F1
#
_cell.length_a   1.000
_cell.length_b   1.000
_cell.length_c   1.000
_cell.angle_alpha   90.00
_cell.angle_beta   90.00
_cell.angle_gamma   90.00
#
_symmetry.space_group_name_H-M   'P 1'
#
loop_
_entity.id
_entity.type
_entity.pdbx_description
1 polymer ?
#
loop_
_entity_poly.entity_id
_entity_poly.type
_entity_poly.pdbx_seq_one_letter_code
_entity_poly.pdbx_strand_id
1 'polypeptide(L)'
;MTTPISRREFLEGTAAGAALRSFSDYQTAAGETHSRWADPLPAGPADARLRPGSPAIDAGTAVKDVAADFAGIPRPQGAAHDPGAYEYKADAPPK
;
A
#
# COMPACT_ATOMS: atom_id res chain seq x y z
N MET A 1 5.27 50.13 -29.99
CA MET A 1 4.36 50.03 -28.84
C MET A 1 3.62 48.71 -28.94
N THR A 2 4.13 47.68 -28.27
CA THR A 2 3.45 46.39 -28.11
C THR A 2 3.87 45.86 -26.75
N THR A 3 3.04 46.08 -25.74
CA THR A 3 3.20 45.39 -24.46
C THR A 3 2.43 44.08 -24.58
N PRO A 4 3.07 42.93 -24.34
CA PRO A 4 2.37 41.91 -23.54
C PRO A 4 3.34 41.01 -22.75
N ILE A 5 3.00 40.27 -21.70
CA ILE A 5 1.85 40.14 -20.80
C ILE A 5 2.51 39.49 -19.56
N SER A 6 2.20 39.96 -18.35
CA SER A 6 2.80 39.43 -17.12
C SER A 6 2.37 37.99 -16.84
N ARG A 7 3.31 37.19 -16.30
CA ARG A 7 3.29 35.76 -15.90
C ARG A 7 2.19 35.35 -14.89
N ARG A 8 0.96 35.87 -14.97
CA ARG A 8 -0.08 35.62 -13.95
C ARG A 8 -1.47 35.26 -14.46
N GLU A 9 -1.67 35.05 -15.75
CA GLU A 9 -2.97 34.55 -16.23
C GLU A 9 -2.75 33.41 -17.23
N PHE A 10 -2.77 32.18 -16.71
CA PHE A 10 -3.12 31.00 -17.51
C PHE A 10 -4.56 30.66 -17.14
N LEU A 11 -5.49 30.94 -18.05
CA LEU A 11 -6.90 30.58 -17.94
C LEU A 11 -7.06 29.06 -18.04
N GLU A 12 -7.77 28.54 -17.04
CA GLU A 12 -8.69 27.40 -16.99
C GLU A 12 -8.63 26.32 -18.08
N GLY A 13 -8.45 25.07 -17.62
CA GLY A 13 -8.82 23.87 -18.36
C GLY A 13 -7.67 22.92 -18.70
N THR A 14 -6.91 22.45 -17.72
CA THR A 14 -6.16 21.20 -17.88
C THR A 14 -6.34 20.35 -16.62
N ALA A 15 -6.93 19.16 -16.76
CA ALA A 15 -6.67 18.09 -15.81
C ALA A 15 -5.21 17.64 -16.02
N ALA A 16 -4.25 18.49 -15.68
CA ALA A 16 -2.85 18.14 -15.68
C ALA A 16 -2.65 17.29 -14.43
N GLY A 17 -2.63 15.96 -14.60
CA GLY A 17 -2.25 15.05 -13.53
C GLY A 17 -0.95 15.55 -12.90
N ALA A 18 -1.00 15.90 -11.61
CA ALA A 18 0.18 16.38 -10.90
C ALA A 18 1.21 15.24 -10.86
N ALA A 19 2.42 15.48 -11.37
CA ALA A 19 3.51 14.52 -11.23
C ALA A 19 4.02 14.55 -9.77
N LEU A 20 3.63 13.55 -8.99
CA LEU A 20 4.09 13.35 -7.61
C LEU A 20 5.47 12.68 -7.66
N ARG A 21 6.50 13.35 -7.13
CA ARG A 21 7.91 12.96 -7.32
C ARG A 21 8.44 12.04 -6.23
N SER A 22 7.65 11.81 -5.19
CA SER A 22 7.99 10.94 -4.09
C SER A 22 6.75 10.28 -3.50
N PHE A 23 6.96 9.20 -2.74
CA PHE A 23 5.89 8.58 -1.97
C PHE A 23 5.28 9.56 -0.94
N SER A 24 6.11 10.42 -0.34
CA SER A 24 5.66 11.46 0.59
C SER A 24 4.82 12.54 -0.10
N ASP A 25 5.17 12.92 -1.33
CA ASP A 25 4.41 13.88 -2.13
C ASP A 25 3.02 13.30 -2.43
N TYR A 26 2.98 12.01 -2.76
CA TYR A 26 1.73 11.28 -2.98
C TYR A 26 0.85 11.29 -1.73
N GLN A 27 1.37 10.81 -0.60
CA GLN A 27 0.65 10.78 0.68
C GLN A 27 0.10 12.15 1.09
N THR A 28 0.88 13.21 0.83
CA THR A 28 0.45 14.59 1.13
C THR A 28 -0.63 15.06 0.16
N ALA A 29 -0.46 14.83 -1.14
CA ALA A 29 -1.36 15.33 -2.17
C ALA A 29 -2.72 14.64 -2.18
N ALA A 30 -2.77 13.33 -1.91
CA ALA A 30 -4.02 12.59 -1.84
C ALA A 30 -4.53 12.38 -0.40
N GLY A 31 -3.77 12.84 0.60
CA GLY A 31 -4.19 12.90 1.99
C GLY A 31 -4.27 11.54 2.68
N GLU A 32 -3.60 10.50 2.14
CA GLU A 32 -3.56 9.18 2.77
C GLU A 32 -2.34 9.00 3.69
N THR A 33 -2.59 8.55 4.91
CA THR A 33 -1.55 8.26 5.91
C THR A 33 -1.23 6.78 6.09
N HIS A 34 -1.93 5.89 5.37
CA HIS A 34 -1.91 4.44 5.63
C HIS A 34 -1.16 3.63 4.55
N SER A 35 -0.85 4.23 3.40
CA SER A 35 -0.07 3.57 2.36
C SER A 35 1.34 3.23 2.88
N ARG A 36 1.89 2.09 2.44
CA ARG A 36 3.26 1.66 2.76
C ARG A 36 3.99 1.29 1.47
N TRP A 37 5.23 1.77 1.33
CA TRP A 37 6.12 1.45 0.21
C TRP A 37 7.30 0.62 0.70
N ALA A 38 7.19 -0.70 0.64
CA ALA A 38 8.24 -1.63 0.98
C ALA A 38 8.03 -2.97 0.25
N ASP A 39 9.09 -3.75 0.04
CA ASP A 39 8.99 -5.10 -0.51
C ASP A 39 8.29 -6.02 0.52
N PRO A 40 7.15 -6.64 0.19
CA PRO A 40 6.45 -7.53 1.12
C PRO A 40 7.16 -8.88 1.33
N LEU A 41 8.31 -9.13 0.70
CA LEU A 41 9.09 -10.37 0.82
C LEU A 41 8.24 -11.64 0.61
N PRO A 42 7.57 -11.80 -0.55
CA PRO A 42 6.84 -13.02 -0.85
C PRO A 42 7.81 -14.21 -0.93
N ALA A 43 7.30 -15.40 -0.65
CA ALA A 43 8.05 -16.65 -0.72
C ALA A 43 8.51 -16.95 -2.15
N GLY A 44 7.76 -16.52 -3.18
CA GLY A 44 8.18 -16.62 -4.57
C GLY A 44 7.22 -15.92 -5.55
N PRO A 45 7.52 -15.96 -6.87
CA PRO A 45 6.75 -15.25 -7.89
C PRO A 45 5.28 -15.68 -8.00
N ALA A 46 5.00 -16.94 -7.65
CA ALA A 46 3.65 -17.51 -7.62
C ALA A 46 3.22 -17.90 -6.20
N ASP A 47 4.02 -17.54 -5.19
CA ASP A 47 3.78 -17.86 -3.79
C ASP A 47 3.79 -16.58 -2.98
N ALA A 48 2.59 -16.04 -2.76
CA ALA A 48 2.36 -14.78 -2.06
C ALA A 48 2.39 -14.93 -0.53
N ARG A 49 2.76 -16.09 0.01
CA ARG A 49 3.01 -16.24 1.46
C ARG A 49 4.18 -15.35 1.86
N LEU A 50 4.09 -14.72 3.03
CA LEU A 50 5.15 -13.83 3.53
C LEU A 50 6.33 -14.63 4.10
N ARG A 51 7.54 -14.12 3.93
CA ARG A 51 8.75 -14.64 4.58
C ARG A 51 8.98 -13.98 5.94
N PRO A 52 9.73 -14.63 6.86
CA PRO A 52 10.15 -13.99 8.11
C PRO A 52 10.81 -12.63 7.87
N GLY A 53 10.42 -11.62 8.66
CA GLY A 53 10.92 -10.25 8.54
C GLY A 53 10.23 -9.40 7.48
N SER A 54 9.16 -9.89 6.84
CA SER A 54 8.35 -9.09 5.93
C SER A 54 7.77 -7.85 6.64
N PRO A 55 7.82 -6.66 6.03
CA PRO A 55 7.19 -5.44 6.55
C PRO A 55 5.65 -5.48 6.48
N ALA A 56 5.09 -6.52 5.85
CA ALA A 56 3.66 -6.78 5.82
C ALA A 56 3.17 -7.60 7.03
N ILE A 57 4.07 -8.20 7.81
CA ILE A 57 3.66 -8.90 9.04
C ILE A 57 3.11 -7.88 10.06
N ASP A 58 1.93 -8.16 10.61
CA ASP A 58 1.20 -7.37 11.59
C ASP A 58 0.96 -5.91 11.15
N ALA A 59 0.84 -5.67 9.85
CA ALA A 59 0.80 -4.31 9.28
C ALA A 59 -0.60 -3.82 8.87
N GLY A 60 -1.60 -4.69 8.92
CA GLY A 60 -2.94 -4.44 8.41
C GLY A 60 -3.97 -4.10 9.48
N THR A 61 -5.15 -3.73 9.01
CA THR A 61 -6.31 -3.43 9.86
C THR A 61 -7.24 -4.63 9.88
N ALA A 62 -7.86 -4.89 11.04
CA ALA A 62 -8.89 -5.92 11.15
C ALA A 62 -10.11 -5.56 10.27
N VAL A 63 -10.53 -6.51 9.45
CA VAL A 63 -11.76 -6.41 8.64
C VAL A 63 -12.73 -7.46 9.15
N LYS A 64 -13.82 -7.01 9.78
CA LYS A 64 -14.73 -7.87 10.56
C LYS A 64 -15.24 -9.10 9.79
N ASP A 65 -15.51 -8.94 8.51
CA ASP A 65 -16.09 -9.99 7.67
C ASP A 65 -15.04 -10.91 7.01
N VAL A 66 -13.74 -10.65 7.24
CA VAL A 66 -12.63 -11.44 6.70
C VAL A 66 -11.98 -12.23 7.83
N ALA A 67 -12.67 -13.27 8.29
CA ALA A 67 -12.25 -14.07 9.44
C ALA A 67 -11.09 -15.04 9.16
N ALA A 68 -10.83 -15.37 7.89
CA ALA A 68 -9.76 -16.27 7.47
C ALA A 68 -9.07 -15.76 6.20
N ASP A 69 -7.82 -16.16 6.01
CA ASP A 69 -7.04 -15.89 4.81
C ASP A 69 -7.37 -16.87 3.67
N PHE A 70 -6.67 -16.78 2.55
CA PHE A 70 -6.86 -17.65 1.38
C PHE A 70 -6.57 -19.13 1.66
N ALA A 71 -5.66 -19.43 2.61
CA ALA A 71 -5.34 -20.79 3.01
C ALA A 71 -6.32 -21.35 4.07
N GLY A 72 -7.31 -20.56 4.52
CA GLY A 72 -8.24 -20.92 5.59
C GLY A 72 -7.68 -20.71 6.99
N ILE A 73 -6.56 -19.98 7.13
CA ILE A 73 -5.96 -19.66 8.42
C ILE A 73 -6.74 -18.51 9.05
N PRO A 74 -7.18 -18.61 10.32
CA PRO A 74 -7.88 -17.52 11.00
C PRO A 74 -7.04 -16.24 11.08
N ARG A 75 -7.68 -15.09 10.98
CA ARG A 75 -7.01 -13.78 11.11
C ARG A 75 -7.32 -13.14 12.47
N PRO A 76 -6.36 -12.47 13.13
CA PRO A 76 -4.92 -12.45 12.83
C PRO A 76 -4.19 -13.67 13.42
N GLN A 77 -3.01 -14.01 12.90
CA GLN A 77 -2.09 -14.94 13.56
C GLN A 77 -1.06 -14.25 14.46
N GLY A 78 -0.92 -12.92 14.35
CA GLY A 78 -0.07 -12.09 15.20
C GLY A 78 -0.84 -10.97 15.91
N ALA A 79 -0.19 -9.84 16.11
CA ALA A 79 -0.77 -8.65 16.73
C ALA A 79 -1.82 -7.95 15.84
N ALA A 80 -1.71 -8.09 14.52
CA ALA A 80 -2.64 -7.52 13.56
C ALA A 80 -2.81 -8.42 12.33
N HIS A 81 -3.74 -8.05 11.46
CA HIS A 81 -3.91 -8.74 10.18
C HIS A 81 -2.72 -8.44 9.27
N ASP A 82 -2.32 -9.38 8.42
CA ASP A 82 -1.29 -9.13 7.41
C ASP A 82 -1.90 -8.57 6.11
N PRO A 83 -1.45 -7.44 5.54
CA PRO A 83 -1.94 -6.99 4.25
C PRO A 83 -1.67 -8.05 3.17
N GLY A 84 -2.71 -8.43 2.45
CA GLY A 84 -2.64 -9.43 1.39
C GLY A 84 -3.59 -10.60 1.60
N ALA A 85 -3.34 -11.68 0.86
CA ALA A 85 -4.20 -12.85 0.81
C ALA A 85 -3.85 -13.94 1.83
N TYR A 86 -2.67 -13.87 2.45
CA TYR A 86 -2.16 -14.90 3.36
C TYR A 86 -1.70 -14.25 4.67
N GLU A 87 -1.96 -14.93 5.80
CA GLU A 87 -1.37 -14.62 7.09
C GLU A 87 -0.02 -15.33 7.24
N TYR A 88 0.96 -14.62 7.79
CA TYR A 88 2.20 -15.18 8.25
C TYR A 88 2.00 -15.92 9.57
N LYS A 89 2.43 -17.17 9.62
CA LYS A 89 2.45 -17.99 10.84
C LYS A 89 3.82 -18.61 10.98
N ALA A 90 4.55 -18.25 12.03
CA ALA A 90 5.90 -18.74 12.30
C ALA A 90 5.96 -20.29 12.38
N ASP A 91 4.88 -20.92 12.85
CA ASP A 91 4.75 -22.36 13.05
C ASP A 91 3.80 -23.05 12.05
N ALA A 92 3.56 -22.47 10.86
CA ALA A 92 2.77 -23.17 9.85
C ALA A 92 3.63 -24.25 9.19
N PRO A 93 3.24 -25.55 9.22
CA PRO A 93 3.92 -26.54 8.42
C PRO A 93 3.79 -26.15 6.93
N PRO A 94 4.84 -26.36 6.11
CA PRO A 94 4.74 -26.12 4.68
C PRO A 94 3.65 -27.01 4.10
N LYS A 95 2.68 -26.38 3.45
CA LYS A 95 1.74 -27.03 2.54
C LYS A 95 2.19 -26.79 1.11
#